data_AF-A0AAP0AW65-F1
#
_entry.id   AF-A0AAP0AW65-F1
#
_cell.length_a   1.000
_cell.length_b   1.000
_cell.length_c   1.000
_cell.angle_alpha   90.00
_cell.angle_beta   90.00
_cell.angle_gamma   90.00
#
_symmetry.space_group_name_H-M   'P 1'
#
loop_
_entity.id
_entity.type
_entity.pdbx_description
1 polymer ?
#
loop_
_entity_poly.entity_id
_entity_poly.type
_entity_poly.pdbx_seq_one_letter_code
_entity_poly.pdbx_strand_id
1 'polypeptide(L)'
;MTTMRTSLYMRGLFSTFSMPMIGRSFLAFPRSLAVTMHGRIRCAASESGDGGQKVSARLSMMQQVLQEAEERSRSSGSHPTPKVTLDYVTVNFARSGGPGGQNVNKVNTKVDMRFNVKNAHWLDERIKEKILLMEKNRINKDGELIVSSTKTRTQKGNIEDALTKLQEIIDAASYVPPPPSEEQKKRIQKLAAIGEQKRMQSKRVLSQKKAIRRTRDSWD
;
A
#
# COMPACT_ATOMS: atom_id res chain seq x y z
N MET A 1 63.38 33.51 2.65
CA MET A 1 64.38 32.63 1.99
C MET A 1 65.23 32.01 3.10
N THR A 2 65.26 30.68 3.17
CA THR A 2 66.36 29.80 3.63
C THR A 2 65.77 28.44 4.01
N THR A 3 66.09 27.46 3.18
CA THR A 3 65.88 26.02 3.28
C THR A 3 66.94 25.37 4.18
N MET A 4 66.60 24.30 4.90
CA MET A 4 67.41 23.08 5.18
C MET A 4 66.51 22.12 6.00
N ARG A 5 65.90 21.07 5.43
CA ARG A 5 66.43 19.69 5.26
C ARG A 5 67.22 19.14 6.45
N THR A 6 66.60 18.22 7.21
CA THR A 6 67.23 16.98 7.66
C THR A 6 66.17 15.87 7.78
N SER A 7 66.53 14.71 7.25
CA SER A 7 65.81 13.44 7.24
C SER A 7 66.47 12.53 8.26
N LEU A 8 65.73 11.77 9.07
CA LEU A 8 66.18 10.48 9.61
C LEU A 8 65.02 9.62 10.14
N TYR A 9 64.68 8.62 9.33
CA TYR A 9 64.49 7.19 9.65
C TYR A 9 63.70 6.72 10.90
N MET A 10 62.57 6.08 10.58
CA MET A 10 62.21 4.67 10.86
C MET A 10 62.13 4.13 12.30
N ARG A 11 60.92 3.64 12.62
CA ARG A 11 60.52 2.36 13.29
C ARG A 11 59.25 2.67 14.10
N GLY A 12 58.07 2.14 13.80
CA GLY A 12 57.76 0.73 13.57
C GLY A 12 57.05 0.19 14.80
N LEU A 13 55.75 0.46 14.94
CA LEU A 13 54.86 -0.23 15.88
C LEU A 13 53.53 -0.54 15.18
N PHE A 14 53.51 -1.71 14.55
CA PHE A 14 52.28 -2.39 14.17
C PHE A 14 51.58 -2.85 15.46
N SER A 15 50.57 -2.10 15.90
CA SER A 15 49.58 -2.60 16.86
C SER A 15 48.42 -3.18 16.06
N THR A 16 48.43 -4.50 15.91
CA THR A 16 47.32 -5.27 15.33
C THR A 16 46.18 -5.30 16.35
N PHE A 17 45.20 -4.40 16.18
CA PHE A 17 43.93 -4.50 16.87
C PHE A 17 43.12 -5.66 16.27
N SER A 18 43.15 -6.79 16.99
CA SER A 18 42.32 -7.97 16.74
C SER A 18 40.84 -7.62 16.98
N MET A 19 40.07 -7.46 15.89
CA MET A 19 38.61 -7.37 15.97
C MET A 19 38.00 -8.74 16.29
N PRO A 20 37.09 -8.85 17.28
CA PRO A 20 36.36 -10.09 17.51
C PRO A 20 35.29 -10.30 16.43
N MET A 21 35.32 -11.47 15.81
CA MET A 21 34.31 -11.99 14.90
C MET A 21 32.99 -12.19 15.66
N ILE A 22 32.06 -11.25 15.53
CA ILE A 22 30.68 -11.42 15.99
C ILE A 22 29.99 -12.37 15.01
N GLY A 23 29.84 -13.62 15.43
CA GLY A 23 29.09 -14.64 14.73
C GLY A 23 27.66 -14.17 14.46
N ARG A 24 27.32 -14.03 13.18
CA ARG A 24 25.95 -13.89 12.70
C ARG A 24 25.20 -15.19 13.00
N SER A 25 24.56 -15.22 14.16
CA SER A 25 23.54 -16.20 14.48
C SER A 25 22.36 -15.94 13.55
N PHE A 26 22.21 -16.78 12.52
CA PHE A 26 21.01 -16.84 11.69
C PHE A 26 19.86 -17.35 12.54
N LEU A 27 19.17 -16.45 13.23
CA LEU A 27 17.84 -16.75 13.77
C LEU A 27 16.88 -16.88 12.60
N ALA A 28 16.53 -18.12 12.30
CA ALA A 28 15.48 -18.50 11.37
C ALA A 28 14.16 -17.82 11.78
N PHE A 29 13.69 -16.90 10.96
CA PHE A 29 12.32 -16.39 11.06
C PHE A 29 11.34 -17.54 10.81
N PRO A 30 10.35 -17.77 11.69
CA PRO A 30 9.30 -18.74 11.41
C PRO A 30 8.46 -18.22 10.24
N ARG A 31 8.39 -19.02 9.16
CA ARG A 31 7.40 -18.87 8.09
C ARG A 31 6.01 -19.01 8.71
N SER A 32 5.38 -17.89 9.04
CA SER A 32 3.95 -17.90 9.34
C SER A 32 3.17 -18.11 8.05
N LEU A 33 2.25 -19.04 8.13
CA LEU A 33 1.38 -19.51 7.07
C LEU A 33 0.48 -18.36 6.60
N ALA A 34 0.84 -17.76 5.46
CA ALA A 34 -0.12 -17.01 4.68
C ALA A 34 -1.10 -18.02 4.05
N VAL A 35 -2.27 -18.19 4.66
CA VAL A 35 -3.44 -18.74 3.98
C VAL A 35 -3.86 -17.69 2.95
N THR A 36 -3.19 -17.70 1.82
CA THR A 36 -3.69 -17.01 0.65
C THR A 36 -4.58 -17.99 -0.07
N MET A 37 -5.89 -17.75 -0.01
CA MET A 37 -6.84 -18.25 -1.00
C MET A 37 -6.50 -17.61 -2.35
N HIS A 38 -5.33 -17.92 -2.90
CA HIS A 38 -5.12 -17.83 -4.33
C HIS A 38 -5.95 -18.96 -4.91
N GLY A 39 -7.18 -18.66 -5.31
CA GLY A 39 -7.81 -19.47 -6.34
C GLY A 39 -6.76 -19.67 -7.43
N ARG A 40 -6.42 -20.94 -7.71
CA ARG A 40 -5.51 -21.27 -8.81
C ARG A 40 -6.09 -20.56 -10.03
N ILE A 41 -5.46 -19.45 -10.44
CA ILE A 41 -5.67 -18.89 -11.77
C ILE A 41 -5.08 -19.95 -12.69
N ARG A 42 -5.92 -20.93 -13.05
CA ARG A 42 -5.63 -21.84 -14.14
C ARG A 42 -5.52 -20.92 -15.34
N CYS A 43 -4.31 -20.77 -15.87
CA CYS A 43 -4.10 -20.24 -17.21
C CYS A 43 -4.82 -21.19 -18.16
N ALA A 44 -6.12 -20.95 -18.38
CA ALA A 44 -6.85 -21.58 -19.45
C ALA A 44 -6.29 -20.98 -20.74
N ALA A 45 -5.50 -21.74 -21.47
CA ALA A 45 -5.38 -21.51 -22.90
C ALA A 45 -6.78 -21.76 -23.45
N SER A 46 -7.50 -20.69 -23.81
CA SER A 46 -8.77 -20.84 -24.51
C SER A 46 -8.48 -21.53 -25.84
N GLU A 47 -8.97 -22.76 -25.97
CA GLU A 47 -9.05 -23.45 -27.25
C GLU A 47 -10.02 -22.70 -28.17
N SER A 48 -9.70 -22.83 -29.44
CA SER A 48 -10.11 -22.07 -30.61
C SER A 48 -11.60 -22.09 -30.94
N GLY A 49 -12.14 -20.90 -31.25
CA GLY A 49 -13.34 -20.68 -32.04
C GLY A 49 -13.42 -19.20 -32.41
N ASP A 50 -13.55 -18.90 -33.70
CA ASP A 50 -13.61 -17.58 -34.33
C ASP A 50 -12.27 -16.84 -34.58
N GLY A 51 -12.16 -16.24 -35.77
CA GLY A 51 -10.97 -15.58 -36.33
C GLY A 51 -10.56 -14.28 -35.65
N GLY A 52 -10.82 -14.15 -34.34
CA GLY A 52 -10.45 -13.01 -33.53
C GLY A 52 -8.95 -12.93 -33.30
N GLN A 53 -8.37 -11.75 -33.51
CA GLN A 53 -6.96 -11.49 -33.18
C GLN A 53 -6.72 -11.85 -31.71
N LYS A 54 -5.89 -12.88 -31.47
CA LYS A 54 -5.52 -13.31 -30.11
C LYS A 54 -4.79 -12.17 -29.41
N VAL A 55 -5.45 -11.54 -28.44
CA VAL A 55 -4.86 -10.45 -27.66
C VAL A 55 -3.88 -11.05 -26.65
N SER A 56 -2.69 -10.46 -26.51
CA SER A 56 -1.70 -10.88 -25.50
C SER A 56 -2.33 -10.84 -24.10
N ALA A 57 -2.03 -11.82 -23.24
CA ALA A 57 -2.58 -11.91 -21.88
C ALA A 57 -2.41 -10.61 -21.07
N ARG A 58 -1.34 -9.85 -21.32
CA ARG A 58 -1.10 -8.53 -20.70
C ARG A 58 -2.12 -7.47 -21.13
N LEU A 59 -2.46 -7.45 -22.43
CA LEU A 59 -3.45 -6.52 -22.97
C LEU A 59 -4.85 -6.89 -22.49
N SER A 60 -5.16 -8.19 -22.41
CA SER A 60 -6.41 -8.68 -21.81
C SER A 60 -6.54 -8.25 -20.35
N MET A 61 -5.50 -8.37 -19.55
CA MET A 61 -5.52 -7.95 -18.15
C MET A 61 -5.71 -6.43 -18.01
N MET A 62 -5.10 -5.64 -18.88
CA MET A 62 -5.29 -4.19 -18.90
C MET A 62 -6.72 -3.80 -19.27
N GLN A 63 -7.34 -4.48 -20.23
CA GLN A 63 -8.75 -4.26 -20.60
C GLN A 63 -9.69 -4.62 -19.44
N GLN A 64 -9.43 -5.73 -18.74
CA GLN A 64 -10.17 -6.11 -17.54
C GLN A 64 -10.09 -5.03 -16.45
N VAL A 65 -8.91 -4.48 -16.18
CA VAL A 65 -8.74 -3.39 -15.19
C VAL A 65 -9.54 -2.15 -15.57
N LEU A 66 -9.59 -1.80 -16.86
CA LEU A 66 -10.40 -0.67 -17.33
C LEU A 66 -11.90 -0.94 -17.18
N GLN A 67 -12.36 -2.15 -17.51
CA GLN A 67 -13.75 -2.56 -17.33
C GLN A 67 -14.15 -2.56 -15.86
N GLU A 68 -13.31 -3.12 -14.98
CA GLU A 68 -13.51 -3.13 -13.54
C GLU A 68 -13.58 -1.70 -12.97
N ALA A 69 -12.78 -0.77 -13.50
CA ALA A 69 -12.85 0.64 -13.12
C ALA A 69 -14.20 1.29 -13.50
N GLU A 70 -14.72 0.99 -14.69
CA GLU A 70 -16.05 1.43 -15.11
C GLU A 70 -17.15 0.81 -14.26
N GLU A 71 -17.10 -0.50 -14.02
CA GLU A 71 -18.08 -1.21 -13.19
C GLU A 71 -18.08 -0.70 -11.75
N ARG A 72 -16.91 -0.40 -11.19
CA ARG A 72 -16.76 0.24 -9.88
C ARG A 72 -17.39 1.64 -9.83
N SER A 73 -17.34 2.38 -10.93
CA SER A 73 -18.02 3.67 -11.06
C SER A 73 -19.52 3.52 -11.30
N ARG A 74 -19.97 2.52 -12.05
CA ARG A 74 -21.40 2.27 -12.30
C ARG A 74 -22.10 1.77 -11.03
N SER A 75 -21.41 0.95 -10.24
CA SER A 75 -21.91 0.37 -8.99
C SER A 75 -21.82 1.30 -7.79
N SER A 76 -21.20 2.48 -7.90
CA SER A 76 -21.29 3.46 -6.83
C SER A 76 -22.72 3.99 -6.78
N GLY A 77 -23.51 3.46 -5.85
CA GLY A 77 -24.88 3.90 -5.63
C GLY A 77 -24.92 5.42 -5.43
N SER A 78 -25.96 6.06 -5.97
CA SER A 78 -26.20 7.50 -5.87
C SER A 78 -26.66 7.93 -4.47
N HIS A 79 -26.25 7.23 -3.42
CA HIS A 79 -26.63 7.52 -2.06
C HIS A 79 -25.61 8.50 -1.45
N PRO A 80 -26.07 9.62 -0.87
CA PRO A 80 -25.17 10.57 -0.22
C PRO A 80 -24.45 9.89 0.95
N THR A 81 -23.22 10.31 1.23
CA THR A 81 -22.48 9.80 2.40
C THR A 81 -23.28 10.09 3.66
N PRO A 82 -23.57 9.07 4.49
CA PRO A 82 -24.29 9.28 5.73
C PRO A 82 -23.43 10.12 6.66
N LYS A 83 -24.03 11.15 7.25
CA LYS A 83 -23.37 12.00 8.24
C LYS A 83 -23.31 11.26 9.58
N VAL A 84 -22.13 11.20 10.18
CA VAL A 84 -21.97 10.55 11.48
C VAL A 84 -22.56 11.42 12.60
N THR A 85 -23.45 10.83 13.39
CA THR A 85 -23.98 11.41 14.63
C THR A 85 -23.45 10.66 15.85
N LEU A 86 -23.64 11.26 17.03
CA LEU A 86 -23.20 10.69 18.30
C LEU A 86 -23.92 9.37 18.65
N ASP A 87 -25.08 9.11 18.06
CA ASP A 87 -25.91 7.94 18.37
C ASP A 87 -25.29 6.62 17.88
N TYR A 88 -24.41 6.71 16.87
CA TYR A 88 -23.77 5.55 16.24
C TYR A 88 -22.37 5.25 16.81
N VAL A 89 -21.88 6.07 17.74
CA VAL A 89 -20.50 5.98 18.25
C VAL A 89 -20.49 5.90 19.77
N THR A 90 -19.58 5.09 20.31
CA THR A 90 -19.30 5.06 21.74
C THR A 90 -18.20 6.06 22.06
N VAL A 91 -18.46 6.98 22.99
CA VAL A 91 -17.51 8.03 23.38
C VAL A 91 -16.95 7.72 24.77
N ASN A 92 -15.64 7.51 24.86
CA ASN A 92 -14.94 7.38 26.13
C ASN A 92 -14.06 8.59 26.39
N PHE A 93 -14.00 9.03 27.64
CA PHE A 93 -13.14 10.12 28.07
C PHE A 93 -11.93 9.57 28.82
N ALA A 94 -10.76 10.13 28.52
CA ALA A 94 -9.51 9.80 29.18
C ALA A 94 -8.73 11.06 29.53
N ARG A 95 -7.66 10.91 30.29
CA ARG A 95 -6.69 11.99 30.49
C ARG A 95 -5.86 12.15 29.22
N SER A 96 -5.60 13.41 28.86
CA SER A 96 -4.70 13.71 27.74
C SER A 96 -3.26 13.40 28.14
N GLY A 97 -2.47 12.84 27.22
CA GLY A 97 -1.04 12.64 27.43
C GLY A 97 -0.26 13.93 27.19
N GLY A 98 0.71 14.25 28.05
CA GLY A 98 1.59 15.40 27.87
C GLY A 98 2.40 15.74 29.11
N PRO A 99 3.47 16.55 28.98
CA PRO A 99 4.26 17.02 30.12
C PRO A 99 3.34 17.76 31.10
N GLY A 100 3.36 17.29 32.35
CA GLY A 100 2.36 17.59 33.37
C GLY A 100 2.10 19.08 33.58
N GLY A 101 0.81 19.42 33.65
CA GLY A 101 0.31 20.74 34.04
C GLY A 101 -1.02 20.60 34.79
N GLN A 102 -1.51 21.68 35.41
CA GLN A 102 -2.70 21.62 36.27
C GLN A 102 -3.93 21.01 35.57
N ASN A 103 -4.12 21.30 34.28
CA ASN A 103 -5.28 20.81 33.53
C ASN A 103 -5.13 19.36 33.05
N VAL A 104 -3.91 18.92 32.70
CA VAL A 104 -3.64 17.60 32.13
C VAL A 104 -3.88 16.48 33.14
N ASN A 105 -3.48 16.71 34.39
CA ASN A 105 -3.59 15.70 35.45
C ASN A 105 -4.98 15.67 36.11
N LYS A 106 -5.78 16.73 35.98
CA LYS A 106 -7.07 16.87 36.67
C LYS A 106 -8.29 16.61 35.78
N VAL A 107 -8.23 16.95 34.48
CA VAL A 107 -9.42 16.94 33.61
C VAL A 107 -9.30 15.88 32.52
N ASN A 108 -10.32 15.02 32.41
CA ASN A 108 -10.43 14.01 31.36
C ASN A 108 -10.85 14.67 30.03
N THR A 109 -9.92 15.35 29.38
CA THR A 109 -10.18 16.09 28.13
C THR A 109 -10.01 15.24 26.88
N LYS A 110 -9.24 14.15 26.92
CA LYS A 110 -9.05 13.25 25.77
C LYS A 110 -10.35 12.54 25.46
N VAL A 111 -10.69 12.50 24.18
CA VAL A 111 -11.85 11.78 23.67
C VAL A 111 -11.38 10.61 22.83
N ASP A 112 -11.82 9.41 23.17
CA ASP A 112 -11.63 8.19 22.41
C ASP A 112 -13.00 7.73 21.87
N MET A 113 -13.24 7.91 20.58
CA MET A 113 -14.43 7.44 19.90
C MET A 113 -14.20 6.05 19.33
N ARG A 114 -15.19 5.18 19.52
CA ARG A 114 -15.21 3.82 19.01
C ARG A 114 -16.49 3.59 18.22
N PHE A 115 -16.35 2.94 17.07
CA PHE A 115 -17.52 2.50 16.30
C PHE A 115 -17.24 1.14 15.66
N ASN A 116 -18.24 0.25 15.67
CA ASN A 116 -18.10 -1.06 15.06
C ASN A 116 -18.42 -0.97 13.55
N VAL A 117 -17.40 -1.14 12.71
CA VAL A 117 -17.52 -0.98 11.25
C VAL A 117 -18.39 -2.08 10.66
N LYS A 118 -18.25 -3.32 11.15
CA LYS A 118 -18.95 -4.49 10.61
C LYS A 118 -20.45 -4.45 10.87
N ASN A 119 -20.84 -4.03 12.08
CA ASN A 119 -22.22 -4.02 12.52
C ASN A 119 -22.98 -2.72 12.18
N ALA A 120 -22.35 -1.76 11.49
CA ALA A 120 -22.97 -0.49 11.17
C ALA A 120 -24.00 -0.63 10.03
N HIS A 121 -25.29 -0.70 10.37
CA HIS A 121 -26.38 -0.80 9.39
C HIS A 121 -26.56 0.43 8.50
N TRP A 122 -26.07 1.59 8.93
CA TRP A 122 -26.18 2.86 8.22
C TRP A 122 -25.06 3.07 7.17
N LEU A 123 -24.08 2.17 7.11
CA LEU A 123 -23.00 2.19 6.11
C LEU A 123 -23.25 1.13 5.04
N ASP A 124 -22.95 1.49 3.79
CA ASP A 124 -22.92 0.53 2.67
C ASP A 124 -21.76 -0.46 2.84
N GLU A 125 -21.96 -1.70 2.40
CA GLU A 125 -21.00 -2.80 2.60
C GLU A 125 -19.65 -2.48 1.93
N ARG A 126 -19.70 -1.89 0.74
CA ARG A 126 -18.52 -1.40 0.03
C ARG A 126 -17.69 -0.41 0.84
N ILE A 127 -18.35 0.50 1.57
CA ILE A 127 -17.68 1.50 2.40
C ILE A 127 -17.05 0.81 3.61
N LYS A 128 -17.76 -0.14 4.25
CA LYS A 128 -17.23 -0.91 5.38
C LYS A 128 -15.95 -1.65 4.99
N GLU A 129 -15.98 -2.41 3.89
CA GLU A 129 -14.82 -3.16 3.41
C GLU A 129 -13.63 -2.24 3.15
N LYS A 130 -13.86 -1.08 2.51
CA LYS A 130 -12.81 -0.09 2.29
C LYS A 130 -12.25 0.48 3.57
N ILE A 131 -13.08 0.82 4.55
CA ILE A 131 -12.62 1.31 5.86
C ILE A 131 -11.75 0.24 6.53
N LEU A 132 -12.16 -1.03 6.48
CA LEU A 132 -11.39 -2.15 7.03
C LEU A 132 -10.00 -2.29 6.37
N LEU A 133 -9.91 -2.01 5.06
CA LEU A 133 -8.64 -2.06 4.32
C LEU A 133 -7.76 -0.81 4.56
N MET A 134 -8.36 0.38 4.56
CA MET A 134 -7.66 1.67 4.71
C MET A 134 -7.14 1.88 6.13
N GLU A 135 -7.99 1.64 7.13
CA GLU A 135 -7.72 1.94 8.54
C GLU A 135 -7.36 0.70 9.36
N LYS A 136 -6.77 -0.32 8.72
CA LYS A 136 -6.39 -1.60 9.36
C LYS A 136 -5.58 -1.44 10.65
N ASN A 137 -4.79 -0.37 10.77
CA ASN A 137 -3.93 -0.10 11.93
C ASN A 137 -4.70 0.47 13.13
N ARG A 138 -5.89 1.06 12.89
CA ARG A 138 -6.74 1.67 13.91
C ARG A 138 -7.92 0.78 14.31
N ILE A 139 -8.01 -0.41 13.71
CA ILE A 139 -9.12 -1.35 13.91
C ILE A 139 -8.70 -2.46 14.89
N ASN A 140 -9.56 -2.74 15.85
CA ASN A 140 -9.41 -3.86 16.77
C ASN A 140 -9.78 -5.21 16.11
N LYS A 141 -9.45 -6.31 16.78
CA LYS A 141 -9.82 -7.68 16.33
C LYS A 141 -11.32 -7.85 16.11
N ASP A 142 -12.13 -7.16 16.90
CA ASP A 142 -13.60 -7.20 16.82
C ASP A 142 -14.18 -6.37 15.65
N GLY A 143 -13.33 -5.63 14.92
CA GLY A 143 -13.76 -4.77 13.82
C GLY A 143 -14.20 -3.36 14.25
N GLU A 144 -13.81 -2.94 15.46
CA GLU A 144 -14.06 -1.59 15.96
C GLU A 144 -12.97 -0.63 15.51
N LEU A 145 -13.35 0.47 14.86
CA LEU A 145 -12.47 1.58 14.54
C LEU A 145 -12.37 2.52 15.73
N ILE A 146 -11.13 2.82 16.15
CA ILE A 146 -10.85 3.76 17.24
C ILE A 146 -10.27 5.06 16.69
N VAL A 147 -10.87 6.19 17.05
CA VAL A 147 -10.41 7.54 16.72
C VAL A 147 -10.29 8.36 17.99
N SER A 148 -9.10 8.90 18.26
CA SER A 148 -8.84 9.73 19.44
C SER A 148 -8.58 11.19 19.10
N SER A 149 -9.02 12.11 19.96
CA SER A 149 -8.68 13.54 19.86
C SER A 149 -8.28 14.15 21.21
N THR A 150 -7.21 14.96 21.17
CA THR A 150 -6.66 15.75 22.28
C THR A 150 -6.31 17.18 21.84
N LYS A 151 -6.97 17.68 20.78
CA LYS A 151 -6.61 18.94 20.11
C LYS A 151 -6.86 20.17 20.98
N THR A 152 -7.91 20.14 21.79
CA THR A 152 -8.37 21.27 22.60
C THR A 152 -8.41 20.91 24.08
N ARG A 153 -8.49 21.94 24.93
CA ARG A 153 -8.62 21.80 26.39
C ARG A 153 -10.04 21.45 26.86
N THR A 154 -11.03 21.40 25.95
CA THR A 154 -12.44 21.14 26.29
C THR A 154 -12.88 19.80 25.70
N GLN A 155 -13.76 19.09 26.41
CA GLN A 155 -14.30 17.81 25.92
C GLN A 155 -15.12 18.03 24.65
N LYS A 156 -16.01 19.03 24.63
CA LYS A 156 -16.85 19.35 23.48
C LYS A 156 -16.03 19.59 22.20
N GLY A 157 -14.96 20.38 22.29
CA GLY A 157 -14.08 20.62 21.13
C GLY A 157 -13.38 19.35 20.63
N ASN A 158 -13.01 18.45 21.53
CA ASN A 158 -12.40 17.17 21.16
C ASN A 158 -13.42 16.17 20.61
N ILE A 159 -14.69 16.22 21.03
CA ILE A 159 -15.80 15.46 20.43
C ILE A 159 -16.01 15.89 18.98
N GLU A 160 -16.13 17.20 18.73
CA GLU A 160 -16.34 17.75 17.39
C GLU A 160 -15.17 17.43 16.44
N ASP A 161 -13.94 17.51 16.94
CA ASP A 161 -12.75 17.13 16.17
C ASP A 161 -12.69 15.62 15.88
N ALA A 162 -13.07 14.76 16.84
CA ALA A 162 -13.13 13.32 16.63
C ALA A 162 -14.24 12.92 15.62
N LEU A 163 -15.40 13.57 15.67
CA LEU A 163 -16.47 13.39 14.67
C LEU A 163 -16.01 13.82 13.28
N THR A 164 -15.31 14.96 13.17
CA THR A 164 -14.78 15.46 11.90
C THR A 164 -13.80 14.46 11.29
N LYS A 165 -12.84 13.96 12.09
CA LYS A 165 -11.90 12.92 11.65
C LYS A 165 -12.59 11.64 11.21
N LEU A 166 -13.64 11.23 11.92
CA LEU A 166 -14.39 10.03 11.57
C LEU A 166 -15.17 10.23 10.26
N GLN A 167 -15.75 11.41 10.05
CA GLN A 167 -16.41 11.79 8.80
C GLN A 167 -15.41 11.80 7.63
N GLU A 168 -14.23 12.38 7.81
CA GLU A 168 -13.17 12.39 6.80
C GLU A 168 -12.75 10.98 6.37
N ILE A 169 -12.66 10.03 7.31
CA ILE A 169 -12.36 8.62 7.01
C ILE A 169 -13.48 8.00 6.16
N ILE A 170 -14.74 8.27 6.50
CA ILE A 170 -15.90 7.75 5.76
C ILE A 170 -15.98 8.38 4.38
N ASP A 171 -15.76 9.69 4.26
CA ASP A 171 -15.75 10.40 2.98
C ASP A 171 -14.63 9.87 2.08
N ALA A 172 -13.44 9.63 2.63
CA ALA A 172 -12.33 9.04 1.90
C ALA A 172 -12.63 7.60 1.43
N ALA A 173 -13.29 6.79 2.26
CA ALA A 173 -13.72 5.44 1.87
C ALA A 173 -14.84 5.47 0.82
N SER A 174 -15.78 6.40 0.96
CA SER A 174 -16.88 6.60 0.02
C SER A 174 -16.41 7.15 -1.32
N TYR A 175 -15.26 7.83 -1.37
CA TYR A 175 -14.73 8.36 -2.61
C TYR A 175 -14.52 7.24 -3.64
N VAL A 176 -15.12 7.42 -4.81
CA VAL A 176 -14.99 6.53 -5.96
C VAL A 176 -14.26 7.29 -7.05
N PRO A 177 -13.08 6.83 -7.49
CA PRO A 177 -12.39 7.49 -8.57
C PRO A 177 -13.28 7.43 -9.83
N PRO A 178 -13.43 8.56 -10.55
CA PRO A 178 -14.21 8.57 -11.78
C PRO A 178 -13.60 7.61 -12.81
N PRO A 179 -14.41 7.07 -13.72
CA PRO A 179 -13.90 6.19 -14.76
C PRO A 179 -12.93 6.98 -15.65
N PRO A 180 -11.86 6.35 -16.17
CA PRO A 180 -10.89 7.04 -17.00
C PRO A 180 -11.57 7.60 -18.25
N SER A 181 -11.22 8.84 -18.61
CA SER A 181 -11.72 9.48 -19.82
C SER A 181 -11.33 8.68 -21.06
N GLU A 182 -12.06 8.86 -22.17
CA GLU A 182 -11.74 8.17 -23.42
C GLU A 182 -10.32 8.43 -23.89
N GLU A 183 -9.82 9.66 -23.71
CA GLU A 183 -8.45 10.03 -24.01
C GLU A 183 -7.44 9.27 -23.14
N GLN A 184 -7.72 9.15 -21.83
CA GLN A 184 -6.89 8.38 -20.92
C GLN A 184 -6.89 6.90 -21.32
N LYS A 185 -8.03 6.31 -21.65
CA LYS A 185 -8.13 4.92 -22.14
C LYS A 185 -7.29 4.72 -23.39
N LYS A 186 -7.42 5.59 -24.40
CA LYS A 186 -6.62 5.56 -25.64
C LYS A 186 -5.12 5.67 -25.35
N ARG A 187 -4.72 6.55 -24.43
CA ARG A 187 -3.33 6.71 -24.01
C ARG A 187 -2.79 5.44 -23.34
N ILE A 188 -3.53 4.83 -22.42
CA ILE A 188 -3.13 3.60 -21.74
C ILE A 188 -2.98 2.46 -22.77
N GLN A 189 -3.92 2.32 -23.71
CA GLN A 189 -3.85 1.30 -24.76
C GLN A 189 -2.61 1.48 -25.64
N LYS A 190 -2.32 2.71 -26.06
CA LYS A 190 -1.11 3.03 -26.84
C LYS A 190 0.16 2.66 -26.09
N LEU A 191 0.26 3.01 -24.81
CA LEU A 191 1.43 2.66 -23.98
C LEU A 191 1.57 1.15 -23.80
N ALA A 192 0.48 0.43 -23.61
CA ALA A 192 0.48 -1.02 -23.48
C ALA A 192 0.95 -1.71 -24.78
N ALA A 193 0.48 -1.24 -25.94
CA ALA A 193 0.92 -1.74 -27.24
C ALA A 193 2.42 -1.52 -27.48
N ILE A 194 2.93 -0.32 -27.16
CA ILE A 194 4.37 0.00 -27.25
C ILE A 194 5.19 -0.90 -26.31
N GLY A 195 4.72 -1.11 -25.08
CA GLY A 195 5.38 -1.99 -24.11
C GLY A 195 5.49 -3.43 -24.60
N GLU A 196 4.43 -3.97 -25.20
CA GLU A 196 4.42 -5.33 -25.73
C GLU A 196 5.34 -5.46 -26.96
N GLN A 197 5.34 -4.48 -27.85
CA GLN A 197 6.27 -4.44 -28.99
C GLN A 197 7.73 -4.45 -28.53
N LYS A 198 8.09 -3.58 -27.56
CA LYS A 198 9.43 -3.54 -26.98
C LYS A 198 9.82 -4.89 -26.36
N ARG A 199 8.92 -5.52 -25.61
CA ARG A 199 9.15 -6.85 -25.02
C ARG A 199 9.42 -7.91 -26.08
N MET A 200 8.63 -7.94 -27.15
CA MET A 200 8.81 -8.88 -28.25
C MET A 200 10.12 -8.65 -28.99
N GLN A 201 10.51 -7.40 -29.22
CA GLN A 201 11.82 -7.05 -29.77
C GLN A 201 12.95 -7.53 -28.86
N SER A 202 12.89 -7.27 -27.55
CA SER A 202 13.90 -7.76 -26.61
C SER A 202 14.00 -9.29 -26.60
N LYS A 203 12.87 -10.00 -26.68
CA LYS A 203 12.86 -11.48 -26.78
C LYS A 203 13.53 -11.96 -28.08
N ARG A 204 13.26 -11.30 -29.21
CA ARG A 204 13.91 -11.61 -30.51
C ARG A 204 15.41 -11.38 -30.45
N VAL A 205 15.85 -10.23 -29.94
CA VAL A 205 17.28 -9.88 -29.77
C VAL A 205 17.98 -10.92 -28.89
N LEU A 206 17.39 -11.30 -27.76
CA LEU A 206 17.95 -12.34 -26.88
C LEU A 206 18.02 -13.71 -27.57
N SER A 207 17.01 -14.06 -28.37
CA SER A 207 17.00 -15.31 -29.14
C SER A 207 18.11 -15.34 -30.19
N GLN A 208 18.25 -14.25 -30.97
CA GLN A 208 19.31 -14.11 -31.97
C GLN A 208 20.69 -14.20 -31.33
N LYS A 209 20.92 -13.52 -30.20
CA LYS A 209 22.16 -13.60 -29.44
C LYS A 209 22.48 -15.04 -29.00
N LYS A 210 21.48 -15.82 -28.57
CA LYS A 210 21.66 -17.23 -28.21
C LYS A 210 21.94 -18.11 -29.43
N ALA A 211 21.30 -17.84 -30.56
CA ALA A 211 21.56 -18.56 -31.82
C ALA A 211 23.02 -18.35 -32.27
N ILE A 212 23.49 -17.10 -32.33
CA ILE A 212 24.88 -16.77 -32.69
C ILE A 212 25.90 -17.50 -31.81
N ARG A 213 25.61 -17.64 -30.50
CA ARG A 213 26.48 -18.40 -29.58
C ARG A 213 26.56 -19.89 -29.90
N ARG A 214 25.49 -20.51 -30.41
CA ARG A 214 25.44 -21.94 -30.73
C ARG A 214 26.13 -22.27 -32.05
N THR A 215 26.14 -21.34 -33.00
CA THR A 215 26.71 -21.58 -34.33
C THR A 215 28.24 -21.55 -34.35
N ARG A 216 28.91 -21.10 -33.27
CA ARG A 216 30.37 -21.00 -33.21
C ARG A 216 31.09 -22.30 -32.79
N ASP A 217 30.37 -23.40 -32.63
CA ASP A 217 30.89 -24.69 -32.16
C ASP A 217 31.10 -25.74 -33.29
N SER A 218 31.14 -25.36 -34.58
CA SER A 218 31.62 -26.28 -35.62
C SER A 218 33.15 -26.30 -35.63
N TRP A 219 33.74 -27.25 -34.90
CA TRP A 219 35.13 -27.68 -35.04
C TRP A 219 35.20 -28.83 -36.06
N ASP A 220 34.98 -28.52 -37.33
CA ASP A 220 35.36 -29.34 -38.49
C ASP A 220 36.15 -28.46 -39.48
#